data_AF-A0A7X9F7A3-F1
#
_entry.id   AF-A0A7X9F7A3-F1
#
_cell.length_a   1.000
_cell.length_b   1.000
_cell.length_c   1.000
_cell.angle_alpha   90.00
_cell.angle_beta   90.00
_cell.angle_gamma   90.00
#
_symmetry.space_group_name_H-M   'P 1'
#
loop_
_entity.id
_entity.type
_entity.pdbx_description
1 polymer ?
#
loop_
_entity_poly.entity_id
_entity_poly.type
_entity_poly.pdbx_seq_one_letter_code
_entity_poly.pdbx_strand_id
1 'polypeptide(L)' 'MSVAIGCDPNAATLKEIIISLLKEMGFSVMDFGSDDPIYARVAFKVGEAVAAGEFDRGILLCGT' A
#
# COMPACT_ATOMS: atom_id res chain seq x y z
N MET A 1 -9.28 -6.69 -9.87
CA MET A 1 -8.08 -7.11 -9.14
C MET A 1 -7.86 -6.13 -7.99
N SER A 2 -7.67 -6.63 -6.78
CA SER A 2 -7.54 -5.85 -5.56
C SER A 2 -6.07 -5.66 -5.16
N VAL A 3 -5.72 -4.45 -4.76
CA VAL A 3 -4.35 -4.07 -4.39
C VAL A 3 -4.35 -3.47 -2.98
N ALA A 4 -3.56 -4.07 -2.09
CA ALA A 4 -3.21 -3.46 -0.82
C ALA A 4 -1.99 -2.56 -1.02
N ILE A 5 -2.03 -1.33 -0.52
CA ILE A 5 -0.88 -0.42 -0.56
C ILE A 5 -0.64 0.19 0.81
N GLY A 6 0.63 0.37 1.17
CA GLY A 6 1.01 1.05 2.41
C GLY A 6 2.41 1.63 2.32
N CYS A 7 2.72 2.61 3.18
CA CYS A 7 4.03 3.21 3.21
C CYS A 7 4.40 3.79 4.57
N ASP A 8 5.65 4.21 4.74
CA ASP A 8 6.04 5.09 5.84
C ASP A 8 5.67 6.57 5.53
N PRO A 9 5.78 7.51 6.48
CA PRO A 9 5.45 8.91 6.24
C PRO A 9 6.26 9.58 5.14
N ASN A 10 7.48 9.10 4.86
CA ASN A 10 8.36 9.71 3.87
C ASN A 10 7.87 9.46 2.44
N ALA A 11 7.09 8.40 2.21
CA ALA A 11 6.57 8.03 0.89
C ALA A 11 5.08 8.34 0.69
N ALA A 12 4.44 9.05 1.63
CA ALA A 12 3.01 9.37 1.60
C ALA A 12 2.57 10.02 0.29
N THR A 13 3.31 11.02 -0.20
CA THR A 13 2.98 11.73 -1.44
C THR A 13 3.03 10.81 -2.66
N LEU A 14 4.04 9.94 -2.75
CA LEU A 14 4.16 8.99 -3.86
C LEU A 14 3.06 7.93 -3.82
N LYS A 15 2.70 7.47 -2.63
CA LYS A 15 1.59 6.53 -2.41
C LYS A 15 0.29 7.07 -2.99
N GLU A 16 -0.06 8.34 -2.73
CA GLU A 16 -1.29 8.96 -3.26
C GLU A 16 -1.30 9.04 -4.80
N ILE A 17 -0.15 9.33 -5.42
CA ILE A 17 0.01 9.33 -6.87
C ILE A 17 -0.24 7.93 -7.44
N ILE A 18 0.34 6.90 -6.82
CA ILE A 18 0.17 5.51 -7.25
C ILE A 18 -1.27 5.03 -7.05
N ILE A 19 -1.92 5.38 -5.93
CA ILE A 19 -3.34 5.08 -5.68
C ILE A 19 -4.22 5.65 -6.80
N SER A 20 -3.97 6.91 -7.19
CA SER A 20 -4.73 7.59 -8.25
C SER A 20 -4.56 6.88 -9.59
N LEU A 21 -3.32 6.58 -9.98
CA LEU A 21 -3.01 5.85 -11.21
C LEU A 21 -3.68 4.47 -11.25
N LEU A 22 -3.61 3.71 -10.14
CA LEU A 22 -4.23 2.39 -10.06
C LEU A 22 -5.76 2.46 -10.20
N LYS A 23 -6.40 3.46 -9.60
CA LYS A 23 -7.84 3.69 -9.76
C LYS A 23 -8.22 4.04 -11.19
N GLU A 24 -7.43 4.88 -11.87
CA GLU A 24 -7.63 5.20 -13.30
C GLU A 24 -7.50 3.96 -14.20
N MET A 25 -6.62 3.03 -13.84
CA MET A 25 -6.45 1.74 -14.52
C MET A 25 -7.52 0.70 -14.18
N GLY A 26 -8.47 1.03 -13.29
CA GLY A 26 -9.59 0.14 -12.92
C GLY A 26 -9.27 -0.87 -11.80
N PHE A 27 -8.19 -0.67 -11.03
CA PHE A 27 -7.91 -1.48 -9.84
C PHE A 27 -8.71 -1.00 -8.63
N SER A 28 -9.11 -1.94 -7.76
CA SER A 28 -9.65 -1.62 -6.44
C SER A 28 -8.49 -1.56 -5.45
N VAL A 29 -8.33 -0.44 -4.76
CA VAL A 29 -7.15 -0.17 -3.91
C VAL A 29 -7.57 0.06 -2.47
N MET A 30 -6.92 -0.64 -1.53
CA MET A 30 -7.03 -0.40 -0.10
C MET A 30 -5.73 0.22 0.43
N ASP A 31 -5.85 1.38 1.07
CA ASP A 31 -4.74 2.09 1.69
C ASP A 31 -4.61 1.71 3.17
N PHE A 32 -3.48 1.10 3.53
CA PHE A 32 -3.13 0.70 4.89
C PHE A 32 -2.47 1.82 5.70
N GLY A 33 -2.26 2.99 5.09
CA GLY A 33 -1.84 4.22 5.75
C GLY A 33 -0.36 4.54 5.60
N SER A 34 -0.01 5.71 6.13
CA SER A 34 1.31 6.33 6.02
C SER A 34 1.75 7.08 7.27
N ASP A 35 1.02 7.01 8.38
CA ASP A 35 1.28 7.86 9.56
C ASP A 35 2.24 7.22 10.56
N ASP A 36 2.41 5.89 10.51
CA ASP A 36 3.33 5.18 11.40
C ASP A 36 4.76 5.22 10.84
N PRO A 37 5.73 5.87 11.52
CA PRO A 37 7.12 5.93 11.06
C PRO A 37 7.81 4.56 11.05
N ILE A 38 7.26 3.56 11.76
CA ILE A 38 7.80 2.20 11.76
C ILE A 38 7.27 1.45 10.54
N TYR A 39 7.98 1.60 9.42
CA TYR A 39 7.68 0.96 8.14
C TYR A 39 7.34 -0.54 8.25
N ALA A 40 8.07 -1.28 9.10
CA ALA A 40 7.85 -2.72 9.28
C ALA A 40 6.39 -3.05 9.65
N ARG A 41 5.70 -2.20 10.42
CA ARG A 41 4.32 -2.46 10.84
C ARG A 41 3.34 -2.41 9.67
N VAL A 42 3.47 -1.41 8.79
CA VAL A 42 2.62 -1.34 7.58
C VAL A 42 3.02 -2.43 6.58
N ALA A 43 4.31 -2.74 6.48
CA ALA A 43 4.82 -3.82 5.63
C ALA A 43 4.25 -5.19 6.02
N PHE A 44 4.22 -5.51 7.32
CA PHE A 44 3.60 -6.73 7.83
C PHE A 44 2.11 -6.77 7.51
N LYS A 45 1.36 -5.69 7.79
CA LYS A 45 -0.09 -5.65 7.50
C LYS A 45 -0.41 -5.93 6.03
N VAL A 46 0.29 -5.26 5.11
CA VAL A 46 0.10 -5.48 3.67
C VAL A 46 0.51 -6.89 3.26
N GLY A 47 1.67 -7.36 3.73
CA GLY A 47 2.18 -8.69 3.42
C GLY A 47 1.26 -9.81 3.91
N GLU A 48 0.75 -9.70 5.14
CA GLU A 48 -0.20 -10.65 5.73
C GLU A 48 -1.52 -10.67 4.97
N ALA A 49 -2.08 -9.50 4.62
CA ALA A 49 -3.33 -9.42 3.88
C ALA A 49 -3.23 -10.06 2.47
N VAL A 50 -2.09 -9.89 1.80
CA VAL A 50 -1.83 -10.54 0.50
C VAL A 50 -1.61 -12.04 0.68
N ALA A 51 -0.83 -12.47 1.68
CA ALA A 51 -0.58 -13.88 1.95
C ALA A 51 -1.85 -14.64 2.36
N ALA A 52 -2.79 -13.96 3.02
CA ALA A 52 -4.11 -14.49 3.39
C ALA A 52 -5.09 -14.57 2.20
N GLY A 53 -4.74 -14.01 1.04
CA GLY A 53 -5.61 -13.97 -0.13
C GLY A 53 -6.73 -12.93 -0.07
N GLU A 54 -6.67 -11.99 0.88
CA GLU A 54 -7.63 -10.88 0.97
C GLU A 54 -7.41 -9.86 -0.16
N PHE A 55 -6.17 -9.75 -0.64
CA PHE A 55 -5.79 -8.92 -1.77
C PHE A 55 -4.96 -9.69 -2.79
N ASP A 56 -5.16 -9.39 -4.09
CA ASP A 56 -4.42 -10.06 -5.16
C ASP A 56 -2.93 -9.65 -5.19
N ARG A 57 -2.62 -8.40 -4.83
CA ARG A 57 -1.25 -7.85 -4.79
C ARG A 57 -1.05 -6.86 -3.65
N GLY A 58 0.22 -6.68 -3.28
CA GLY A 58 0.68 -5.67 -2.33
C GLY A 58 1.68 -4.72 -2.98
N ILE A 59 1.60 -3.44 -2.63
CA ILE A 59 2.61 -2.42 -2.94
C ILE A 59 3.07 -1.80 -1.62
N LEU A 60 4.37 -1.70 -1.44
CA LEU A 60 4.98 -1.04 -0.29
C LEU A 60 5.96 0.02 -0.76
N LEU A 61 5.97 1.15 -0.06
CA LEU A 61 6.83 2.28 -0.38
C LEU A 61 7.52 2.78 0.88
N CYS A 62 8.80 3.16 0.75
CA CYS A 62 9.58 3.81 1.80
C CYS A 62 10.35 4.99 1.21
N GLY A 63 11.12 5.68 2.05
CA GLY A 63 11.93 6.83 1.61
C GLY A 63 13.07 6.52 0.62
N THR A 64 13.42 5.24 0.39
CA THR A 64 14.47 4.77 -0.54
C THR A 64 13.89 3.90 -1.63
#